data_AF-A0A168RZ23-F1
#
_entry.id   AF-A0A168RZ23-F1
#
_cell.length_a   1.000
_cell.length_b   1.000
_cell.length_c   1.000
_cell.angle_alpha   90.00
_cell.angle_beta   90.00
_cell.angle_gamma   90.00
#
_symmetry.space_group_name_H-M   'P 1'
#
loop_
_entity.id
_entity.type
_entity.pdbx_description
1 polymer ?
#
loop_
_entity_poly.entity_id
_entity_poly.type
_entity_poly.pdbx_seq_one_letter_code
_entity_poly.pdbx_strand_id
1 'polypeptide(L)'
;MSEGNSGKSWLDGEESGVSKTHKSIGKALSSPGIRVNKKTHINCGSSARMAGNLCANVDRIRRQDRRNNTTINGAYLTKLPRELVRSMAGFPTYGRFFYLARAALNPPTGLCNPGDPIQPTVAENAFVQVILMFRKTFIQDSVLMMELHPCYPTWQHSDFSDPAYLSFRRDMLQIEAQEHDPAPTLLQ
;
A
#
# COMPACT_ATOMS: atom_id res chain seq x y z
N MET A 1 -3.39 10.55 -52.53
CA MET A 1 -2.44 10.70 -51.42
C MET A 1 -3.22 10.75 -50.12
N SER A 2 -3.11 9.67 -49.37
CA SER A 2 -3.45 9.54 -47.95
C SER A 2 -2.37 10.19 -47.11
N GLU A 3 -2.74 10.90 -46.06
CA GLU A 3 -2.01 11.18 -44.80
C GLU A 3 -2.98 12.07 -43.98
N GLY A 4 -3.53 11.70 -42.83
CA GLY A 4 -3.03 10.84 -41.79
C GLY A 4 -2.17 11.66 -40.82
N ASN A 5 -2.79 12.39 -39.88
CA ASN A 5 -2.05 12.87 -38.71
C ASN A 5 -2.85 12.67 -37.42
N SER A 6 -2.60 11.52 -36.81
CA SER A 6 -2.97 11.16 -35.45
C SER A 6 -1.96 11.80 -34.49
N GLY A 7 -2.39 12.83 -33.78
CA GLY A 7 -1.64 13.40 -32.66
C GLY A 7 -2.55 13.56 -31.45
N LYS A 8 -3.10 12.46 -30.91
CA LYS A 8 -3.73 12.48 -29.58
C LYS A 8 -2.66 12.17 -28.55
N SER A 9 -2.22 13.23 -27.89
CA SER A 9 -1.28 13.23 -26.77
C SER A 9 -1.81 12.38 -25.61
N TRP A 10 -0.96 11.51 -25.06
CA TRP A 10 -1.20 10.64 -23.92
C TRP A 10 -1.34 11.37 -22.56
N LEU A 11 -1.89 12.58 -22.54
CA LEU A 11 -2.04 13.40 -21.33
C LEU A 11 -3.48 13.83 -21.06
N ASP A 12 -4.47 13.05 -21.51
CA ASP A 12 -5.87 13.24 -21.13
C ASP A 12 -6.18 12.45 -19.85
N GLY A 13 -5.47 12.77 -18.77
CA GLY A 13 -5.86 12.35 -17.42
C GLY A 13 -6.92 13.31 -16.90
N GLU A 14 -8.20 13.03 -17.15
CA GLU A 14 -9.29 13.72 -16.45
C GLU A 14 -9.08 13.51 -14.94
N GLU A 15 -8.69 14.56 -14.21
CA GLU A 15 -8.69 14.54 -12.76
C GLU A 15 -10.12 14.27 -12.28
N SER A 16 -10.35 13.08 -11.70
CA SER A 16 -11.70 12.68 -11.30
C SER A 16 -12.19 13.63 -10.20
N GLY A 17 -13.13 14.51 -10.55
CA GLY A 17 -13.66 15.49 -9.60
C GLY A 17 -14.18 14.85 -8.31
N VAL A 18 -13.99 15.54 -7.18
CA VAL A 18 -14.33 15.09 -5.81
C VAL A 18 -15.75 14.52 -5.67
N SER A 19 -16.70 15.00 -6.49
CA SER A 19 -18.08 14.50 -6.54
C SER A 19 -18.20 13.09 -7.13
N LYS A 20 -17.41 12.76 -8.17
CA LYS A 20 -17.34 11.43 -8.77
C LYS A 20 -16.82 10.43 -7.73
N THR A 21 -15.77 10.79 -6.99
CA THR A 21 -15.16 9.99 -5.92
C THR A 21 -16.12 9.73 -4.75
N HIS A 22 -16.93 10.70 -4.36
CA HIS A 22 -17.90 10.50 -3.27
C HIS A 22 -19.00 9.51 -3.65
N LYS A 23 -19.47 9.57 -4.91
CA LYS A 23 -20.51 8.66 -5.41
C LYS A 23 -20.01 7.21 -5.49
N SER A 24 -18.76 6.99 -5.90
CA SER A 24 -18.18 5.64 -5.91
C SER A 24 -18.00 5.08 -4.50
N ILE A 25 -17.52 5.88 -3.54
CA ILE A 25 -17.38 5.46 -2.14
C ILE A 25 -18.74 5.09 -1.53
N GLY A 26 -19.78 5.91 -1.74
CA GLY A 26 -21.11 5.63 -1.21
C GLY A 26 -21.66 4.29 -1.72
N LYS A 27 -21.48 3.99 -3.02
CA LYS A 27 -21.86 2.71 -3.62
C LYS A 27 -21.07 1.53 -3.06
N ALA A 28 -19.75 1.69 -2.91
CA ALA A 28 -18.87 0.64 -2.40
C ALA A 28 -19.23 0.26 -0.96
N LEU A 29 -19.62 1.23 -0.12
CA LEU A 29 -20.04 0.99 1.26
C LEU A 29 -21.46 0.44 1.36
N SER A 30 -22.38 0.87 0.49
CA SER A 30 -23.75 0.32 0.49
C SER A 30 -23.82 -1.13 0.03
N SER A 31 -22.87 -1.58 -0.81
CA SER A 31 -22.81 -2.96 -1.32
C SER A 31 -22.79 -4.01 -0.19
N PRO A 32 -21.91 -3.91 0.83
CA PRO A 32 -21.97 -4.76 2.03
C PRO A 32 -22.98 -4.29 3.09
N GLY A 33 -23.88 -3.34 2.78
CA GLY A 33 -24.90 -2.85 3.72
C GLY A 33 -24.41 -1.83 4.75
N ILE A 34 -23.22 -1.24 4.58
CA ILE A 34 -22.66 -0.25 5.51
C ILE A 34 -23.35 1.10 5.27
N ARG A 35 -24.09 1.56 6.28
CA ARG A 35 -24.75 2.87 6.27
C ARG A 35 -23.79 3.95 6.72
N VAL A 36 -23.57 4.94 5.87
CA VAL A 36 -22.76 6.13 6.15
C VAL A 36 -23.66 7.35 6.34
N ASN A 37 -23.52 8.05 7.48
CA ASN A 37 -24.38 9.19 7.84
C ASN A 37 -23.82 10.56 7.39
N LYS A 38 -22.51 10.66 7.18
CA LYS A 38 -21.79 11.88 6.82
C LYS A 38 -20.69 11.54 5.84
N LYS A 39 -20.34 12.50 4.99
CA LYS A 39 -19.20 12.45 4.05
C LYS A 39 -17.99 11.88 4.77
N THR A 40 -17.59 10.66 4.41
CA THR A 40 -16.42 9.96 4.97
C THR A 40 -15.15 10.63 4.48
N HIS A 41 -14.84 11.78 5.06
CA HIS A 41 -13.46 12.06 5.36
C HIS A 41 -13.13 11.12 6.52
N ILE A 42 -12.20 10.17 6.34
CA ILE A 42 -11.52 9.58 7.49
C ILE A 42 -10.98 10.78 8.28
N ASN A 43 -11.66 11.11 9.36
CA ASN A 43 -11.33 12.31 10.12
C ASN A 43 -10.16 11.97 11.05
N CYS A 44 -9.37 12.98 11.39
CA CYS A 44 -8.29 12.94 12.37
C CYS A 44 -8.61 12.03 13.58
N GLY A 45 -9.81 12.24 14.12
CA GLY A 45 -10.32 11.58 15.32
C GLY A 45 -10.50 10.06 15.22
N SER A 46 -10.82 9.49 14.05
CA SER A 46 -10.90 8.02 13.93
C SER A 46 -9.52 7.39 14.01
N SER A 47 -8.52 7.99 13.36
CA SER A 47 -7.12 7.57 13.45
C SER A 47 -6.55 7.79 14.86
N ALA A 48 -6.88 8.93 15.49
CA ALA A 48 -6.48 9.21 16.87
C ALA A 48 -7.07 8.22 17.88
N ARG A 49 -8.34 7.82 17.69
CA ARG A 49 -8.99 6.77 18.51
C ARG A 49 -8.33 5.41 18.33
N MET A 50 -8.03 5.01 17.09
CA MET A 50 -7.33 3.77 16.80
C MET A 50 -5.92 3.76 17.41
N ALA A 51 -5.22 4.88 17.33
CA ALA A 51 -3.91 5.06 17.93
C ALA A 51 -3.93 5.04 19.47
N GLY A 52 -4.95 5.65 20.08
CA GLY A 52 -5.19 5.56 21.51
C GLY A 52 -5.45 4.12 21.96
N ASN A 53 -6.27 3.37 21.21
CA ASN A 53 -6.55 1.96 21.49
C ASN A 53 -5.30 1.08 21.40
N LEU A 54 -4.37 1.40 20.50
CA LEU A 54 -3.10 0.67 20.32
C LEU A 54 -1.95 1.21 21.19
N CYS A 55 -2.27 1.98 22.23
CA CYS A 55 -1.34 2.55 23.21
C CYS A 55 -0.23 3.43 22.59
N ALA A 56 -0.51 4.10 21.47
CA ALA A 56 0.45 5.05 20.91
C ALA A 56 0.57 6.27 21.83
N ASN A 57 1.79 6.80 21.97
CA ASN A 57 2.06 7.95 22.82
C ASN A 57 1.13 9.13 22.46
N VAL A 58 0.37 9.62 23.45
CA VAL A 58 -0.64 10.68 23.28
C VAL A 58 -0.02 11.97 22.73
N ASP A 59 1.22 12.30 23.11
CA ASP A 59 1.92 13.49 22.60
C ASP A 59 2.30 13.33 21.13
N ARG A 60 2.48 12.10 20.63
CA ARG A 60 2.72 11.83 19.20
C ARG A 60 1.41 11.86 18.40
N ILE A 61 0.30 11.39 18.98
CA ILE A 61 -1.05 11.50 18.40
C ILE A 61 -1.45 12.98 18.24
N ARG A 62 -1.27 13.78 19.30
CA ARG A 62 -1.57 15.23 19.31
C ARG A 62 -0.73 16.03 18.31
N ARG A 63 0.51 15.61 18.04
CA ARG A 63 1.42 16.30 17.10
C ARG A 63 1.14 15.97 15.62
N GLN A 64 0.58 14.79 15.33
CA GLN A 64 0.26 14.39 13.95
C GLN A 64 -1.15 14.81 13.51
N ASP A 65 -2.12 14.92 14.43
CA ASP A 65 -3.42 15.49 14.08
C ASP A 65 -3.24 16.98 13.75
N ARG A 66 -3.23 17.31 12.46
CA ARG A 66 -3.06 18.66 11.87
C ARG A 66 -4.17 19.66 12.30
N ARG A 67 -4.95 19.32 13.32
CA ARG A 67 -6.12 20.06 13.83
C ARG A 67 -5.85 20.76 15.17
N ASN A 68 -4.65 20.63 15.74
CA ASN A 68 -4.22 21.45 16.87
C ASN A 68 -3.41 22.67 16.38
N ASN A 69 -3.87 23.86 16.75
CA ASN A 69 -3.29 25.17 16.39
C ASN A 69 -2.25 25.69 17.40
N THR A 70 -1.92 24.95 18.46
CA THR A 70 -1.09 25.43 19.58
C THR A 70 0.41 25.11 19.49
N THR A 71 0.93 24.53 18.41
CA THR A 71 2.37 24.25 18.33
C THR A 71 2.94 24.39 16.92
N ILE A 72 3.83 25.38 16.75
CA ILE A 72 4.61 25.71 15.54
C ILE A 72 5.53 24.57 15.06
N ASN A 73 5.57 23.44 15.77
CA ASN A 73 6.43 22.29 15.49
C ASN A 73 5.89 21.34 14.41
N GLY A 74 4.70 21.60 13.85
CA GLY A 74 4.13 20.77 12.77
C GLY A 74 4.94 20.79 11.47
N ALA A 75 5.80 21.81 11.27
CA ALA A 75 6.61 21.98 10.06
C ALA A 75 8.08 21.54 10.21
N TYR A 76 8.56 21.26 11.43
CA TYR A 76 9.99 20.97 11.71
C TYR A 76 10.30 19.50 12.03
N LEU A 77 9.30 18.61 12.00
CA LEU A 77 9.54 17.20 12.27
C LEU A 77 10.09 16.49 11.03
N THR A 78 11.41 16.33 11.00
CA THR A 78 12.17 15.57 9.99
C THR A 78 12.02 14.04 10.10
N LYS A 79 11.28 13.53 11.10
CA LYS A 79 11.15 12.09 11.35
C LYS A 79 9.68 11.68 11.36
N LEU A 80 9.31 10.84 10.40
CA LEU A 80 7.98 10.22 10.33
C LEU A 80 7.64 9.53 11.67
N PRO A 81 6.44 9.74 12.22
CA PRO A 81 6.05 9.17 13.50
C PRO A 81 5.75 7.66 13.39
N ARG A 82 6.81 6.84 13.32
CA ARG A 82 6.79 5.38 13.09
C ARG A 82 5.78 4.60 13.93
N GLU A 83 5.70 4.78 15.25
CA GLU A 83 4.74 4.02 16.07
C GLU A 83 3.28 4.37 15.75
N LEU A 84 3.00 5.61 15.33
CA LEU A 84 1.66 6.04 14.96
C LEU A 84 1.29 5.50 13.58
N VAL A 85 2.20 5.59 12.60
CA VAL A 85 2.03 4.97 11.27
C VAL A 85 1.78 3.45 11.40
N ARG A 86 2.53 2.79 12.28
CA ARG A 86 2.41 1.37 12.59
C ARG A 86 1.04 1.03 13.20
N SER A 87 0.62 1.80 14.19
CA SER A 87 -0.69 1.66 14.82
C SER A 87 -1.84 1.90 13.83
N MET A 88 -1.75 2.89 12.95
CA MET A 88 -2.76 3.14 11.92
C MET A 88 -2.85 2.00 10.89
N ALA A 89 -1.74 1.29 10.67
CA ALA A 89 -1.70 0.09 9.84
C ALA A 89 -2.11 -1.18 10.62
N GLY A 90 -2.63 -1.06 11.85
CA GLY A 90 -3.12 -2.17 12.66
C GLY A 90 -2.03 -2.94 13.42
N PHE A 91 -0.79 -2.48 13.38
CA PHE A 91 0.34 -3.14 14.04
C PHE A 91 0.57 -2.61 15.47
N PRO A 92 1.07 -3.45 16.40
CA PRO A 92 1.51 -3.02 17.73
C PRO A 92 2.51 -1.85 17.70
N THR A 93 2.45 -0.93 18.66
CA THR A 93 3.27 0.29 18.67
C THR A 93 4.76 0.07 18.96
N TYR A 94 5.10 -1.02 19.65
CA TYR A 94 6.48 -1.34 20.01
C TYR A 94 7.32 -1.83 18.80
N GLY A 95 8.61 -1.49 18.83
CA GLY A 95 9.60 -1.66 17.77
C GLY A 95 10.07 -3.09 17.49
N ARG A 96 9.25 -4.13 17.65
CA ARG A 96 9.66 -5.52 17.35
C ARG A 96 9.49 -5.84 15.86
N PHE A 97 10.16 -6.92 15.44
CA PHE A 97 10.07 -7.50 14.11
C PHE A 97 8.64 -8.01 13.91
N PHE A 98 7.97 -7.54 12.86
CA PHE A 98 6.77 -8.20 12.35
C PHE A 98 7.25 -9.14 11.26
N TYR A 99 6.85 -10.40 11.39
CA TYR A 99 7.07 -11.38 10.35
C TYR A 99 5.89 -11.31 9.39
N LEU A 100 6.17 -10.96 8.13
CA LEU A 100 5.28 -11.22 7.03
C LEU A 100 5.92 -12.42 6.32
N ALA A 101 5.31 -13.60 6.37
CA ALA A 101 5.84 -14.81 5.73
C ALA A 101 6.25 -14.56 4.27
N ARG A 102 5.40 -13.85 3.55
CA ARG A 102 5.63 -13.39 2.16
C ARG A 102 6.86 -12.50 1.94
N ALA A 103 7.38 -11.84 2.97
CA ALA A 103 8.60 -11.04 2.88
C ALA A 103 9.89 -11.89 2.93
N ALA A 104 9.78 -13.18 3.26
CA ALA A 104 10.93 -14.09 3.32
C ALA A 104 11.50 -14.43 1.93
N LEU A 105 10.69 -14.32 0.87
CA LEU A 105 11.13 -14.54 -0.51
C LEU A 105 11.21 -13.22 -1.28
N ASN A 106 12.34 -13.04 -1.95
CA ASN A 106 12.48 -11.96 -2.92
C ASN A 106 11.83 -12.38 -4.25
N PRO A 107 11.01 -11.52 -4.87
CA PRO A 107 10.45 -11.82 -6.18
C PRO A 107 11.55 -11.92 -7.24
N PRO A 108 11.34 -12.68 -8.33
CA PRO A 108 12.31 -12.84 -9.41
C PRO A 108 12.77 -11.48 -9.95
N THR A 109 14.09 -11.28 -10.05
CA THR A 109 14.68 -9.98 -10.42
C THR A 109 14.18 -9.48 -11.79
N GLY A 110 13.98 -10.39 -12.75
CA GLY A 110 13.44 -10.06 -14.08
C GLY A 110 12.04 -9.45 -14.04
N LEU A 111 11.22 -9.86 -13.08
CA LEU A 111 9.86 -9.34 -12.87
C LEU A 111 9.82 -8.04 -12.09
N CYS A 112 10.97 -7.51 -11.65
CA CYS A 112 11.08 -6.27 -10.88
C CYS A 112 11.90 -5.19 -11.59
N ASN A 113 12.35 -5.39 -12.83
CA ASN A 113 13.18 -4.41 -13.54
C ASN A 113 12.35 -3.23 -14.09
N PRO A 114 12.70 -1.97 -13.80
CA PRO A 114 11.88 -0.82 -14.17
C PRO A 114 12.02 -0.39 -15.65
N GLY A 115 12.80 -1.13 -16.45
CA GLY A 115 13.16 -0.77 -17.82
C GLY A 115 14.45 0.05 -17.88
N ASP A 116 14.82 0.51 -19.09
CA ASP A 116 16.04 1.29 -19.31
C ASP A 116 15.93 2.69 -18.70
N PRO A 117 16.94 3.15 -17.94
CA PRO A 117 16.90 4.48 -17.33
C PRO A 117 17.04 5.58 -18.39
N ILE A 118 16.12 6.54 -18.35
CA ILE A 118 16.29 7.86 -18.97
C ILE A 118 17.17 8.70 -18.02
N GLN A 119 17.99 9.60 -18.58
CA GLN A 119 18.96 10.50 -17.90
C GLN A 119 18.67 10.73 -16.40
N PRO A 120 19.48 10.19 -15.47
CA PRO A 120 19.08 10.09 -14.08
C PRO A 120 19.19 11.42 -13.32
N THR A 121 18.06 11.98 -12.90
CA THR A 121 17.99 13.01 -11.84
C THR A 121 17.70 12.40 -10.46
N VAL A 122 18.00 13.14 -9.39
CA VAL A 122 17.77 12.67 -8.00
C VAL A 122 16.30 12.33 -7.74
N ALA A 123 15.37 13.12 -8.28
CA ALA A 123 13.93 12.90 -8.12
C ALA A 123 13.46 11.66 -8.89
N GLU A 124 13.94 11.46 -10.12
CA GLU A 124 13.62 10.26 -10.92
C GLU A 124 14.16 9.00 -10.25
N ASN A 125 15.39 9.03 -9.74
CA ASN A 125 15.94 7.88 -9.00
C ASN A 125 15.11 7.53 -7.76
N ALA A 126 14.68 8.54 -6.99
CA ALA A 126 13.82 8.31 -5.83
C ALA A 126 12.44 7.77 -6.24
N PHE A 127 11.85 8.28 -7.34
CA PHE A 127 10.58 7.79 -7.87
C PHE A 127 10.68 6.35 -8.37
N VAL A 128 11.73 6.02 -9.13
CA VAL A 128 12.00 4.65 -9.58
C VAL A 128 12.15 3.71 -8.40
N GLN A 129 12.86 4.10 -7.33
CA GLN A 129 12.93 3.28 -6.11
C GLN A 129 11.56 3.01 -5.49
N VAL A 130 10.68 4.03 -5.44
CA VAL A 130 9.32 3.87 -4.94
C VAL A 130 8.52 2.90 -5.83
N ILE A 131 8.62 3.01 -7.15
CA ILE A 131 7.98 2.09 -8.09
C ILE A 131 8.51 0.67 -7.92
N LEU A 132 9.81 0.49 -7.72
CA LEU A 132 10.41 -0.81 -7.45
C LEU A 132 9.91 -1.43 -6.16
N MET A 133 9.75 -0.63 -5.10
CA MET A 133 9.16 -1.10 -3.85
C MET A 133 7.72 -1.56 -4.06
N PHE A 134 6.90 -0.77 -4.75
CA PHE A 134 5.52 -1.13 -5.06
C PHE A 134 5.43 -2.40 -5.91
N ARG A 135 6.31 -2.53 -6.92
CA ARG A 135 6.36 -3.70 -7.79
C ARG A 135 6.72 -4.96 -7.00
N LYS A 136 7.72 -4.89 -6.12
CA LYS A 136 8.07 -6.03 -5.25
C LYS A 136 6.89 -6.46 -4.38
N THR A 137 6.25 -5.50 -3.69
CA THR A 137 5.09 -5.81 -2.84
C THR A 137 3.92 -6.33 -3.65
N PHE A 138 3.71 -5.81 -4.86
CA PHE A 138 2.63 -6.26 -5.73
C PHE A 138 2.83 -7.70 -6.23
N ILE A 139 4.06 -8.06 -6.63
CA ILE A 139 4.40 -9.43 -7.06
C ILE A 139 4.36 -10.43 -5.90
N GLN A 140 4.71 -10.00 -4.69
CA GLN A 140 4.50 -10.83 -3.49
C GLN A 140 3.00 -11.02 -3.24
N ASP A 141 2.25 -9.93 -3.15
CA ASP A 141 0.83 -9.98 -2.79
C ASP A 141 -0.05 -10.61 -3.90
N SER A 142 0.41 -10.62 -5.15
CA SER A 142 -0.33 -11.20 -6.28
C SER A 142 -0.57 -12.70 -6.10
N VAL A 143 0.31 -13.43 -5.41
CA VAL A 143 0.13 -14.86 -5.13
C VAL A 143 -1.18 -15.10 -4.39
N LEU A 144 -1.39 -14.38 -3.27
CA LEU A 144 -2.63 -14.43 -2.48
C LEU A 144 -3.82 -13.82 -3.23
N MET A 145 -3.61 -12.68 -3.90
CA MET A 145 -4.69 -11.99 -4.61
C MET A 145 -5.23 -12.82 -5.79
N MET A 146 -4.40 -13.68 -6.40
CA MET A 146 -4.83 -14.64 -7.42
C MET A 146 -5.66 -15.80 -6.85
N GLU A 147 -5.42 -16.20 -5.59
CA GLU A 147 -6.27 -17.19 -4.91
C GLU A 147 -7.63 -16.61 -4.51
N LEU A 148 -7.64 -15.37 -4.01
CA LEU A 148 -8.87 -14.68 -3.59
C LEU A 148 -9.72 -14.23 -4.78
N HIS A 149 -9.08 -13.80 -5.87
CA HIS A 149 -9.75 -13.18 -7.02
C HIS A 149 -9.21 -13.70 -8.36
N PRO A 150 -9.40 -14.99 -8.70
CA PRO A 150 -8.80 -15.62 -9.88
C PRO A 150 -9.26 -15.03 -11.22
N CYS A 151 -10.43 -14.39 -11.26
CA CYS A 151 -11.00 -13.84 -12.49
C CYS A 151 -10.57 -12.39 -12.79
N TYR A 152 -9.62 -11.83 -12.04
CA TYR A 152 -9.20 -10.44 -12.23
C TYR A 152 -8.38 -10.28 -13.52
N PRO A 153 -8.67 -9.29 -14.39
CA PRO A 153 -8.01 -9.15 -15.69
C PRO A 153 -6.49 -9.01 -15.62
N THR A 154 -5.95 -8.46 -14.53
CA THR A 154 -4.51 -8.27 -14.34
C THR A 154 -3.72 -9.59 -14.41
N TRP A 155 -4.33 -10.72 -14.06
CA TRP A 155 -3.69 -12.03 -14.07
C TRP A 155 -3.48 -12.62 -15.47
N GLN A 156 -4.11 -12.04 -16.49
CA GLN A 156 -3.92 -12.44 -17.89
C GLN A 156 -2.60 -11.93 -18.49
N HIS A 157 -1.88 -11.08 -17.76
CA HIS A 157 -0.59 -10.56 -18.21
C HIS A 157 0.47 -11.68 -18.26
N SER A 158 1.37 -11.60 -19.25
CA SER A 158 2.41 -12.61 -19.48
C SER A 158 3.32 -12.83 -18.27
N ASP A 159 3.57 -11.78 -17.49
CA ASP A 159 4.40 -11.83 -16.28
C ASP A 159 3.90 -12.85 -15.25
N PHE A 160 2.58 -13.10 -15.19
CA PHE A 160 1.99 -14.07 -14.26
C PHE A 160 1.93 -15.50 -14.81
N SER A 161 2.24 -15.66 -16.09
CA SER A 161 2.42 -16.96 -16.75
C SER A 161 3.89 -17.35 -16.89
N ASP A 162 4.81 -16.45 -16.51
CA ASP A 162 6.26 -16.66 -16.59
C ASP A 162 6.70 -17.84 -15.68
N PRO A 163 7.55 -18.76 -16.15
CA PRO A 163 8.00 -19.91 -15.35
C PRO A 163 8.70 -19.52 -14.03
N ALA A 164 9.41 -18.40 -13.99
CA ALA A 164 10.04 -17.91 -12.78
C ALA A 164 9.00 -17.38 -11.79
N TYR A 165 7.94 -16.71 -12.26
CA TYR A 165 6.81 -16.35 -11.43
C TYR A 165 6.08 -17.58 -10.87
N LEU A 166 5.79 -18.58 -11.71
CA LEU A 166 5.09 -19.79 -11.29
C LEU A 166 5.88 -20.59 -10.25
N SER A 167 7.21 -20.61 -10.36
CA SER A 167 8.09 -21.22 -9.36
C SER A 167 8.06 -20.44 -8.05
N PHE A 168 8.21 -19.11 -8.11
CA PHE A 168 8.08 -18.22 -6.96
C PHE A 168 6.73 -18.37 -6.25
N ARG A 169 5.63 -18.45 -7.01
CA ARG A 169 4.27 -18.64 -6.47
C ARG A 169 4.18 -19.93 -5.64
N ARG A 170 4.75 -21.03 -6.14
CA ARG A 170 4.74 -22.32 -5.43
C ARG A 170 5.48 -22.23 -4.10
N ASP A 171 6.67 -21.64 -4.12
CA ASP A 171 7.51 -21.51 -2.92
C ASP A 171 6.86 -20.59 -1.88
N MET A 172 6.25 -19.49 -2.33
CA MET A 172 5.55 -18.56 -1.46
C MET A 172 4.34 -19.19 -0.76
N LEU A 173 3.50 -19.93 -1.49
CA LEU A 173 2.37 -20.66 -0.90
C LEU A 173 2.82 -21.71 0.13
N GLN A 174 4.00 -22.31 -0.08
CA GLN A 174 4.56 -23.25 0.89
C GLN A 174 4.97 -22.56 2.20
N ILE A 175 5.57 -21.37 2.12
CA ILE A 175 5.96 -20.59 3.32
C ILE A 175 4.72 -20.09 4.06
N GLU A 176 3.70 -19.61 3.35
CA GLU A 176 2.44 -19.18 3.98
C GLU A 176 1.68 -20.35 4.60
N ALA A 177 1.67 -21.52 3.97
CA ALA A 177 1.06 -22.72 4.56
C ALA A 177 1.79 -23.21 5.83
N GLN A 178 3.07 -22.86 5.98
CA GLN A 178 3.89 -23.14 7.16
C GLN A 178 3.89 -21.98 8.18
N GLU A 179 3.16 -20.90 7.91
CA GLU A 179 3.06 -19.73 8.79
C GLU A 179 2.31 -20.11 10.07
N HIS A 180 3.07 -20.48 11.10
CA HIS A 180 2.59 -20.55 12.47
C HIS A 180 2.78 -19.18 13.14
N ASP A 181 1.74 -18.68 13.80
CA ASP A 181 1.77 -17.44 14.58
C ASP A 181 2.96 -17.45 15.57
N PRO A 182 3.95 -16.54 15.44
CA PRO A 182 5.00 -16.39 16.43
C PRO A 182 4.54 -15.38 17.49
N ALA A 183 3.48 -15.69 18.24
CA ALA A 183 3.14 -15.03 19.50
C ALA A 183 3.62 -15.88 20.69
N PRO A 184 4.12 -15.24 21.75
CA PRO A 184 5.43 -15.50 22.29
C PRO A 184 5.50 -16.86 22.98
N THR A 185 6.58 -17.58 22.72
CA THR A 185 7.16 -18.46 23.74
C THR A 185 7.31 -17.61 25.00
N LEU A 186 6.39 -17.79 25.96
CA LEU A 186 6.61 -17.37 27.32
C LEU A 186 7.89 -18.09 27.74
N LEU A 187 8.99 -17.32 27.83
CA LEU A 187 10.16 -17.77 28.55
C LEU A 187 9.67 -18.07 29.97
N GLN A 188 9.57 -19.36 30.29
CA GLN A 188 9.39 -19.86 31.64
C GLN A 188 10.60 -19.52 32.50
#